data_AF-A0AAD8LGL1-F1
#
_entry.id   AF-A0AAD8LGL1-F1
#
_cell.length_a   1.000
_cell.length_b   1.000
_cell.length_c   1.000
_cell.angle_alpha   90.00
_cell.angle_beta   90.00
_cell.angle_gamma   90.00
#
_symmetry.space_group_name_H-M   'P 1'
#
loop_
_entity.id
_entity.type
_entity.pdbx_description
1 polymer ?
#
loop_
_entity_poly.entity_id
_entity_poly.type
_entity_poly.pdbx_seq_one_letter_code
_entity_poly.pdbx_strand_id
1 'polypeptide(L)'
;MSTIHPPNHLSLLIHRHHPHPQFNPPPTNKFLLSTMLLDLLDNTNTTTTLMAESIPNQTFNNFFESWIGEQNTHLQELISAVNNNNNGGNEHNDDVNMIELIERVVQHYEKYYKEKSEWEKRDAISMFTPRWRSNLEDAFLWIGGWRPTLAIHLLYSKSGLQLEAKLGDLIRGITTGDLGDLSPDQIKRIDELQMKTIHEERVLTEKLAKVQESVADRSMVELSNMVSEMMRNEDEGGDGDGVSEERVELTLEMKKEEMEELLHMADDLRLKTLKAVIEILTPVQGVHFLIAAAELHLRLHEWGKKRCQRPQ
;
A
#
# COMPACT_ATOMS: atom_id res chain seq x y z
N MET A 1 10.75 -25.39 70.60
CA MET A 1 11.74 -24.81 69.66
C MET A 1 11.12 -24.87 68.28
N SER A 2 10.57 -23.73 67.85
CA SER A 2 9.62 -23.63 66.75
C SER A 2 10.35 -23.23 65.46
N THR A 3 9.89 -23.83 64.37
CA THR A 3 10.15 -23.52 62.97
C THR A 3 10.12 -22.01 62.67
N ILE A 4 11.15 -21.51 61.99
CA ILE A 4 11.17 -20.16 61.39
C ILE A 4 11.72 -20.26 59.97
N HIS A 5 10.80 -20.19 59.01
CA HIS A 5 11.04 -19.75 57.64
C HIS A 5 11.29 -18.23 57.66
N PRO A 6 12.23 -17.68 56.88
CA PRO A 6 12.16 -16.29 56.46
C PRO A 6 11.57 -16.17 55.04
N PRO A 7 11.04 -14.98 54.71
CA PRO A 7 10.00 -14.79 53.71
C PRO A 7 10.53 -14.19 52.39
N ASN A 8 9.77 -14.46 51.33
CA ASN A 8 9.80 -13.76 50.06
C ASN A 8 9.67 -12.23 50.27
N HIS A 9 10.69 -11.47 49.92
CA HIS A 9 10.59 -10.05 49.61
C HIS A 9 11.67 -9.66 48.58
N LEU A 10 11.35 -9.86 47.31
CA LEU A 10 11.90 -9.08 46.20
C LEU A 10 10.71 -8.76 45.27
N SER A 11 9.95 -7.75 45.67
CA SER A 11 9.08 -6.99 44.78
C SER A 11 9.73 -5.63 44.55
N LEU A 12 9.53 -5.09 43.34
CA LEU A 12 10.00 -3.81 42.77
C LEU A 12 11.34 -3.98 42.03
N LEU A 13 11.46 -3.89 40.70
CA LEU A 13 10.73 -3.09 39.71
C LEU A 13 10.43 -3.95 38.46
N ILE A 14 9.15 -4.22 38.18
CA ILE A 14 8.68 -4.39 36.80
C ILE A 14 7.84 -3.16 36.53
N HIS A 15 8.36 -2.26 35.71
CA HIS A 15 7.55 -1.16 35.18
C HIS A 15 6.34 -1.77 34.49
N ARG A 16 5.16 -1.42 35.00
CA ARG A 16 3.87 -1.65 34.33
C ARG A 16 3.98 -1.04 32.93
N HIS A 17 4.12 -1.88 31.91
CA HIS A 17 3.71 -1.50 30.57
C HIS A 17 2.21 -1.17 30.65
N HIS A 18 1.89 0.11 30.46
CA HIS A 18 0.53 0.50 30.13
C HIS A 18 0.09 -0.30 28.90
N PRO A 19 -1.12 -0.86 28.87
CA PRO A 19 -1.66 -1.41 27.63
C PRO A 19 -1.77 -0.24 26.64
N HIS A 20 -1.01 -0.32 25.54
CA HIS A 20 -1.25 0.54 24.39
C HIS A 20 -2.74 0.40 24.00
N PRO A 21 -3.47 1.49 23.75
CA PRO A 21 -4.84 1.38 23.29
C PRO A 21 -4.84 0.57 22.00
N GLN A 22 -5.55 -0.56 22.01
CA GLN A 22 -5.90 -1.28 20.78
C GLN A 22 -6.68 -0.31 19.90
N PHE A 23 -5.98 0.26 18.93
CA PHE A 23 -6.57 1.14 17.95
C PHE A 23 -7.25 0.25 16.91
N ASN A 24 -8.55 0.02 17.08
CA ASN A 24 -9.37 -0.44 15.96
C ASN A 24 -9.41 0.70 14.95
N PRO A 25 -8.83 0.57 13.73
CA PRO A 25 -9.13 1.52 12.69
C PRO A 25 -10.65 1.49 12.45
N PRO A 26 -11.31 2.63 12.20
CA PRO A 26 -12.69 2.58 11.74
C PRO A 26 -12.71 1.67 10.50
N PRO A 27 -13.69 0.76 10.35
CA PRO A 27 -13.84 0.03 9.11
C PRO A 27 -13.96 1.09 8.03
N THR A 28 -12.97 1.16 7.13
CA THR A 28 -13.08 1.95 5.92
C THR A 28 -14.23 1.31 5.16
N ASN A 29 -15.43 1.86 5.36
CA ASN A 29 -16.66 1.42 4.73
C ASN A 29 -16.62 1.80 3.24
N LYS A 30 -15.62 1.27 2.51
CA LYS A 30 -15.66 1.15 1.04
C LYS A 30 -16.93 0.40 0.61
N PHE A 31 -17.48 -0.45 1.49
CA PHE A 31 -18.67 -1.23 1.22
C PHE A 31 -19.97 -0.45 1.35
N LEU A 32 -20.15 0.52 2.27
CA LEU A 32 -21.49 1.09 2.50
C LEU A 32 -21.98 2.00 1.37
N LEU A 33 -21.12 2.81 0.75
CA LEU A 33 -21.53 3.64 -0.39
C LEU A 33 -21.58 2.86 -1.70
N SER A 34 -20.66 1.90 -1.89
CA SER A 34 -20.70 0.98 -3.05
C SER A 34 -21.93 0.08 -3.01
N THR A 35 -22.30 -0.48 -1.85
CA THR A 35 -23.54 -1.25 -1.69
C THR A 35 -24.79 -0.36 -1.74
N MET A 36 -24.79 0.85 -1.17
CA MET A 36 -25.94 1.76 -1.35
C MET A 36 -26.17 2.14 -2.81
N LEU A 37 -25.13 2.41 -3.60
CA LEU A 37 -25.26 2.74 -5.04
C LEU A 37 -25.55 1.50 -5.89
N LEU A 38 -24.96 0.35 -5.60
CA LEU A 38 -25.23 -0.92 -6.30
C LEU A 38 -26.64 -1.46 -5.99
N ASP A 39 -27.14 -1.32 -4.76
CA ASP A 39 -28.51 -1.70 -4.39
C ASP A 39 -29.56 -0.76 -5.01
N LEU A 40 -29.17 0.46 -5.42
CA LEU A 40 -30.01 1.44 -6.11
C LEU A 40 -29.92 1.38 -7.65
N LEU A 41 -28.89 0.72 -8.21
CA LEU A 41 -28.62 0.69 -9.66
C LEU A 41 -28.76 -0.69 -10.31
N ASP A 42 -29.23 -1.71 -9.59
CA ASP A 42 -29.48 -3.05 -10.16
C ASP A 42 -30.79 -3.10 -10.97
N ASN A 43 -30.93 -2.19 -11.94
CA ASN A 43 -31.84 -2.35 -13.07
C ASN A 43 -31.53 -1.33 -14.17
N THR A 44 -30.60 -1.66 -15.08
CA THR A 44 -30.72 -1.42 -16.54
C THR A 44 -29.50 -1.98 -17.27
N ASN A 45 -29.70 -3.03 -18.07
CA ASN A 45 -28.78 -3.42 -19.14
C ASN A 45 -28.89 -2.42 -20.30
N THR A 46 -27.79 -1.88 -20.83
CA THR A 46 -27.63 -1.76 -22.28
C THR A 46 -26.15 -1.68 -22.71
N THR A 47 -25.80 -2.56 -23.63
CA THR A 47 -24.56 -2.63 -24.41
C THR A 47 -24.47 -1.46 -25.39
N THR A 48 -23.29 -0.83 -25.55
CA THR A 48 -22.87 -0.30 -26.85
C THR A 48 -21.35 -0.39 -26.97
N THR A 49 -20.91 -1.24 -27.91
CA THR A 49 -19.54 -1.45 -28.34
C THR A 49 -19.23 -0.45 -29.46
N LEU A 50 -18.16 0.34 -29.31
CA LEU A 50 -17.50 0.97 -30.45
C LEU A 50 -16.02 0.61 -30.45
N MET A 51 -15.62 0.01 -31.57
CA MET A 51 -14.29 -0.49 -31.87
C MET A 51 -13.34 0.67 -32.14
N ALA A 52 -12.31 0.83 -31.31
CA ALA A 52 -11.11 1.56 -31.68
C ALA A 52 -9.98 0.55 -31.95
N GLU A 53 -9.54 0.49 -33.20
CA GLU A 53 -8.30 -0.18 -33.59
C GLU A 53 -7.16 0.27 -32.68
N SER A 54 -6.46 -0.68 -32.05
CA SER A 54 -5.34 -0.35 -31.17
C SER A 54 -4.11 -1.21 -31.47
N ILE A 55 -3.05 -0.50 -31.86
CA ILE A 55 -1.63 -0.74 -31.58
C ILE A 55 -1.49 -1.66 -30.34
N PRO A 56 -0.61 -2.69 -30.33
CA PRO A 56 -0.63 -3.73 -29.29
C PRO A 56 -0.75 -3.10 -27.90
N ASN A 57 -1.95 -3.19 -27.32
CA ASN A 57 -2.34 -2.46 -26.12
C ASN A 57 -1.44 -2.89 -24.97
N GLN A 58 -0.39 -2.12 -24.70
CA GLN A 58 0.35 -2.24 -23.47
C GLN A 58 -0.62 -1.81 -22.37
N THR A 59 -1.17 -2.78 -21.65
CA THR A 59 -2.00 -2.53 -20.47
C THR A 59 -1.10 -2.37 -19.25
N PHE A 60 -1.57 -1.61 -18.25
CA PHE A 60 -0.89 -1.56 -16.97
C PHE A 60 -0.71 -2.96 -16.35
N ASN A 61 -1.62 -3.89 -16.65
CA ASN A 61 -1.50 -5.31 -16.26
C ASN A 61 -0.20 -5.95 -16.80
N ASN A 62 0.08 -5.81 -18.10
CA ASN A 62 1.30 -6.37 -18.70
C ASN A 62 2.57 -5.77 -18.08
N PHE A 63 2.54 -4.47 -17.80
CA PHE A 63 3.62 -3.79 -17.07
C PHE A 63 3.77 -4.36 -15.65
N PHE A 64 2.67 -4.49 -14.90
CA PHE A 64 2.68 -4.99 -13.53
C PHE A 64 3.23 -6.41 -13.43
N GLU A 65 2.81 -7.31 -14.33
CA GLU A 65 3.31 -8.69 -14.36
C GLU A 65 4.82 -8.75 -14.66
N SER A 66 5.31 -7.93 -15.60
CA SER A 66 6.75 -7.79 -15.86
C SER A 66 7.49 -7.23 -14.65
N TRP A 67 6.91 -6.22 -13.99
CA TRP A 67 7.47 -5.58 -12.82
C TRP A 67 7.58 -6.54 -11.62
N ILE A 68 6.55 -7.37 -11.38
CA ILE A 68 6.57 -8.43 -10.37
C ILE A 68 7.68 -9.45 -10.66
N GLY A 69 7.88 -9.82 -11.94
CA GLY A 69 8.98 -10.69 -12.35
C GLY A 69 10.35 -10.09 -12.04
N GLU A 70 10.57 -8.82 -12.39
CA GLU A 70 11.79 -8.07 -12.05
C GLU A 70 12.01 -8.00 -10.52
N GLN A 71 10.97 -7.77 -9.72
CA GLN A 71 11.05 -7.76 -8.25
C GLN A 71 11.56 -9.11 -7.70
N ASN A 72 11.10 -10.24 -8.27
CA ASN A 72 11.59 -11.55 -7.86
C ASN A 72 13.08 -11.75 -8.20
N THR A 73 13.56 -11.24 -9.33
CA THR A 73 15.00 -11.25 -9.65
C THR A 73 15.80 -10.45 -8.64
N HIS A 74 15.36 -9.22 -8.33
CA HIS A 74 16.00 -8.41 -7.30
C HIS A 74 16.02 -9.09 -5.92
N LEU A 75 14.95 -9.80 -5.55
CA LEU A 75 14.91 -10.58 -4.32
C LEU A 75 16.01 -11.66 -4.28
N GLN A 76 16.23 -12.39 -5.38
CA GLN A 76 17.28 -13.41 -5.43
C GLN A 76 18.68 -12.81 -5.33
N GLU A 77 18.91 -11.64 -5.93
CA GLU A 77 20.18 -10.92 -5.82
C GLU A 77 20.42 -10.41 -4.40
N LEU A 78 19.39 -9.86 -3.73
CA LEU A 78 19.47 -9.42 -2.33
C LEU A 78 19.82 -10.58 -1.40
N ILE A 79 19.16 -11.73 -1.56
CA ILE A 79 19.45 -12.95 -0.78
C ILE A 79 20.89 -13.41 -1.02
N SER A 80 21.35 -13.38 -2.28
CA SER A 80 22.72 -13.78 -2.64
C SER A 80 23.76 -12.86 -2.00
N ALA A 81 23.50 -11.54 -1.97
CA ALA A 81 24.37 -10.56 -1.32
C ALA A 81 24.52 -10.83 0.19
N VAL A 82 23.43 -11.11 0.90
CA VAL A 82 23.46 -11.46 2.33
C VAL A 82 24.25 -12.75 2.57
N ASN A 83 24.04 -13.78 1.76
CA ASN A 83 24.74 -15.06 1.92
C ASN A 83 26.25 -14.95 1.67
N ASN A 84 26.66 -14.09 0.74
CA ASN A 84 28.08 -13.85 0.46
C ASN A 84 28.78 -13.07 1.58
N ASN A 85 28.08 -12.08 2.16
CA ASN A 85 28.60 -11.31 3.30
C ASN A 85 28.91 -12.24 4.51
N ASN A 86 28.03 -13.19 4.80
CA ASN A 86 28.21 -14.15 5.90
C ASN A 86 29.42 -15.11 5.72
N ASN A 87 29.96 -15.23 4.50
CA ASN A 87 31.05 -16.15 4.18
C ASN A 87 32.46 -15.51 4.34
N GLY A 88 32.57 -14.34 4.98
CA GLY A 88 33.86 -13.72 5.33
C GLY A 88 34.52 -12.96 4.18
N GLY A 89 33.72 -12.29 3.35
CA GLY A 89 34.18 -11.38 2.31
C GLY A 89 34.89 -10.13 2.85
N ASN A 90 35.37 -9.29 1.93
CA ASN A 90 36.04 -8.03 2.29
C ASN A 90 34.97 -6.99 2.64
N GLU A 91 34.69 -6.79 3.93
CA GLU A 91 33.55 -6.01 4.47
C GLU A 91 33.27 -4.68 3.73
N HIS A 92 34.32 -3.94 3.34
CA HIS A 92 34.16 -2.66 2.66
C HIS A 92 33.59 -2.78 1.23
N ASN A 93 33.95 -3.83 0.50
CA ASN A 93 33.40 -4.07 -0.85
C ASN A 93 31.96 -4.58 -0.77
N ASP A 94 31.62 -5.32 0.30
CA ASP A 94 30.28 -5.87 0.48
C ASP A 94 29.27 -4.75 0.78
N ASP A 95 29.64 -3.75 1.59
CA ASP A 95 28.82 -2.56 1.82
C ASP A 95 28.55 -1.76 0.53
N VAL A 96 29.55 -1.53 -0.30
CA VAL A 96 29.40 -0.82 -1.59
C VAL A 96 28.45 -1.58 -2.52
N ASN A 97 28.64 -2.90 -2.65
CA ASN A 97 27.76 -3.75 -3.45
C ASN A 97 26.31 -3.74 -2.94
N MET A 98 26.12 -3.72 -1.61
CA MET A 98 24.78 -3.63 -1.01
C MET A 98 24.11 -2.28 -1.29
N ILE A 99 24.85 -1.17 -1.21
CA ILE A 99 24.34 0.16 -1.53
C ILE A 99 23.88 0.21 -2.99
N GLU A 100 24.71 -0.24 -3.94
CA GLU A 100 24.33 -0.28 -5.36
C GLU A 100 23.07 -1.14 -5.60
N LEU A 101 22.95 -2.27 -4.90
CA LEU A 101 21.79 -3.14 -5.01
C LEU A 101 20.53 -2.50 -4.42
N ILE A 102 20.64 -1.83 -3.27
CA ILE A 102 19.55 -1.05 -2.66
C ILE A 102 19.08 0.04 -3.63
N GLU A 103 20.01 0.80 -4.22
CA GLU A 103 19.69 1.86 -5.17
C GLU A 103 18.92 1.33 -6.38
N ARG A 104 19.36 0.21 -6.97
CA ARG A 104 18.64 -0.45 -8.08
C ARG A 104 17.23 -0.87 -7.69
N VAL A 105 17.05 -1.41 -6.48
CA VAL A 105 15.71 -1.80 -5.98
C VAL A 105 14.83 -0.58 -5.75
N VAL A 106 15.37 0.51 -5.20
CA VAL A 106 14.64 1.77 -5.05
C VAL A 106 14.23 2.33 -6.42
N GLN A 107 15.14 2.35 -7.40
CA GLN A 107 14.84 2.77 -8.78
C GLN A 107 13.74 1.92 -9.43
N HIS A 108 13.69 0.62 -9.10
CA HIS A 108 12.62 -0.27 -9.55
C HIS A 108 11.25 0.11 -8.96
N TYR A 109 11.17 0.54 -7.70
CA TYR A 109 9.95 1.11 -7.13
C TYR A 109 9.62 2.50 -7.70
N GLU A 110 10.61 3.34 -7.98
CA GLU A 110 10.40 4.64 -8.65
C GLU A 110 9.80 4.45 -10.05
N LYS A 111 10.31 3.47 -10.81
CA LYS A 111 9.77 3.07 -12.13
C LYS A 111 8.29 2.67 -12.02
N TYR A 112 7.90 1.93 -10.97
CA TYR A 112 6.51 1.58 -10.74
C TYR A 112 5.61 2.79 -10.57
N TYR A 113 5.97 3.70 -9.66
CA TYR A 113 5.13 4.87 -9.37
C TYR A 113 5.13 5.89 -10.51
N LYS A 114 6.25 6.00 -11.25
CA LYS A 114 6.29 6.80 -12.47
C LYS A 114 5.33 6.27 -13.52
N GLU A 115 5.36 4.97 -13.81
CA GLU A 115 4.43 4.36 -14.76
C GLU A 115 2.99 4.52 -14.26
N LYS A 116 2.72 4.19 -12.99
CA LYS A 116 1.39 4.33 -12.38
C LYS A 116 0.84 5.74 -12.52
N SER A 117 1.65 6.78 -12.26
CA SER A 117 1.26 8.19 -12.45
C SER A 117 0.82 8.51 -13.89
N GLU A 118 1.51 7.97 -14.90
CA GLU A 118 1.12 8.18 -16.31
C GLU A 118 -0.21 7.50 -16.66
N TRP A 119 -0.55 6.42 -15.96
CA TRP A 119 -1.84 5.73 -16.13
C TRP A 119 -2.97 6.37 -15.33
N GLU A 120 -2.67 6.95 -14.17
CA GLU A 120 -3.63 7.72 -13.36
C GLU A 120 -4.19 8.91 -14.13
N LYS A 121 -3.33 9.65 -14.85
CA LYS A 121 -3.72 10.74 -15.76
C LYS A 121 -4.66 10.31 -16.90
N ARG A 122 -4.59 9.05 -17.31
CA ARG A 122 -5.44 8.49 -18.37
C ARG A 122 -6.77 8.03 -17.81
N ASP A 123 -6.71 7.24 -16.73
CA ASP A 123 -7.87 6.60 -16.11
C ASP A 123 -7.61 6.32 -14.62
N ALA A 124 -7.82 7.34 -13.79
CA ALA A 124 -7.70 7.24 -12.34
C ALA A 124 -8.67 6.20 -11.74
N ILE A 125 -9.87 6.06 -12.29
CA ILE A 125 -10.89 5.12 -11.78
C ILE A 125 -10.37 3.68 -11.90
N SER A 126 -9.80 3.31 -13.05
CA SER A 126 -9.21 1.98 -13.26
C SER A 126 -8.08 1.65 -12.27
N MET A 127 -7.37 2.66 -11.75
CA MET A 127 -6.30 2.51 -10.77
C MET A 127 -6.81 2.27 -9.34
N PHE A 128 -8.04 2.70 -9.02
CA PHE A 128 -8.72 2.38 -7.77
C PHE A 128 -9.28 0.96 -7.73
N THR A 129 -9.64 0.40 -8.89
CA THR A 129 -10.20 -0.95 -9.04
C THR A 129 -9.35 -1.79 -9.99
N PRO A 130 -8.12 -2.17 -9.58
CA PRO A 130 -7.13 -2.78 -10.47
C PRO A 130 -7.52 -4.20 -10.87
N ARG A 131 -7.78 -4.43 -12.16
CA ARG A 131 -8.13 -5.77 -12.69
C ARG A 131 -6.98 -6.79 -12.69
N TRP A 132 -5.75 -6.33 -12.46
CA TRP A 132 -4.53 -7.15 -12.45
C TRP A 132 -4.17 -7.70 -11.07
N ARG A 133 -4.95 -7.37 -10.04
CA ARG A 133 -4.76 -7.88 -8.68
C ARG A 133 -5.87 -8.85 -8.30
N SER A 134 -5.55 -9.74 -7.38
CA SER A 134 -6.52 -10.65 -6.80
C SER A 134 -7.41 -9.94 -5.78
N ASN A 135 -8.62 -10.47 -5.53
CA ASN A 135 -9.50 -9.97 -4.47
C ASN A 135 -8.82 -9.96 -3.09
N LEU A 136 -7.85 -10.86 -2.87
CA LEU A 136 -7.05 -10.89 -1.65
C LEU A 136 -6.17 -9.64 -1.54
N GLU A 137 -5.45 -9.29 -2.60
CA GLU A 137 -4.62 -8.08 -2.63
C GLU A 137 -5.48 -6.83 -2.51
N ASP A 138 -6.61 -6.78 -3.22
CA ASP A 138 -7.55 -5.65 -3.22
C ASP A 138 -8.13 -5.36 -1.83
N ALA A 139 -8.39 -6.40 -1.04
CA ALA A 139 -8.89 -6.27 0.33
C ALA A 139 -7.92 -5.52 1.26
N PHE A 140 -6.62 -5.48 0.94
CA PHE A 140 -5.60 -4.79 1.74
C PHE A 140 -5.16 -3.44 1.14
N LEU A 141 -5.84 -2.94 0.10
CA LEU A 141 -5.51 -1.65 -0.51
C LEU A 141 -6.11 -0.45 0.21
N TRP A 142 -5.24 0.52 0.47
CA TRP A 142 -5.56 1.88 0.90
C TRP A 142 -5.23 2.83 -0.26
N ILE A 143 -6.16 3.62 -0.78
CA ILE A 143 -5.95 4.62 -1.86
C ILE A 143 -5.03 4.09 -3.00
N GLY A 144 -5.53 3.11 -3.78
CA GLY A 144 -4.81 2.54 -4.94
C GLY A 144 -3.57 1.67 -4.66
N GLY A 145 -3.17 1.49 -3.40
CA GLY A 145 -1.95 0.74 -3.07
C GLY A 145 -1.88 0.28 -1.62
N TRP A 146 -0.70 -0.16 -1.16
CA TRP A 146 -0.49 -0.52 0.25
C TRP A 146 -0.49 0.74 1.14
N ARG A 147 -0.78 0.60 2.42
CA ARG A 147 -0.78 1.73 3.35
C ARG A 147 0.65 2.03 3.85
N PRO A 148 1.19 3.26 3.69
CA PRO A 148 2.60 3.61 4.00
C PRO A 148 3.15 3.12 5.35
N THR A 149 2.36 3.16 6.42
CA THR A 149 2.73 2.69 7.76
C THR A 149 3.03 1.18 7.80
N LEU A 150 2.55 0.39 6.83
CA LEU A 150 2.86 -1.04 6.74
C LEU A 150 4.35 -1.32 6.51
N ALA A 151 5.09 -0.42 5.86
CA ALA A 151 6.54 -0.55 5.75
C ALA A 151 7.20 -0.54 7.15
N ILE A 152 6.73 0.32 8.04
CA ILE A 152 7.23 0.45 9.41
C ILE A 152 6.78 -0.72 10.28
N HIS A 153 5.53 -1.17 10.12
CA HIS A 153 5.06 -2.38 10.81
C HIS A 153 5.81 -3.64 10.39
N LEU A 154 6.12 -3.77 9.10
CA LEU A 154 6.94 -4.86 8.57
C LEU A 154 8.34 -4.82 9.20
N LEU A 155 8.95 -3.64 9.25
CA LEU A 155 10.25 -3.44 9.89
C LEU A 155 10.22 -3.92 11.35
N TYR A 156 9.27 -3.45 12.16
CA TYR A 156 9.16 -3.87 13.56
C TYR A 156 8.90 -5.37 13.71
N SER A 157 8.02 -5.94 12.88
CA SER A 157 7.69 -7.36 12.93
C SER A 157 8.90 -8.22 12.57
N LYS A 158 9.63 -7.87 11.51
CA LYS A 158 10.82 -8.60 11.08
C LYS A 158 11.97 -8.46 12.08
N SER A 159 12.17 -7.25 12.62
CA SER A 159 13.16 -6.96 13.67
C SER A 159 12.90 -7.80 14.91
N GLY A 160 11.64 -7.85 15.38
CA GLY A 160 11.25 -8.66 16.53
C GLY A 160 11.52 -10.15 16.34
N LEU A 161 11.18 -10.68 15.15
CA LEU A 161 11.45 -12.08 14.82
C LEU A 161 12.96 -12.41 14.78
N GLN A 162 13.78 -11.52 14.21
CA GLN A 162 15.24 -11.71 14.15
C GLN A 162 15.89 -11.59 15.52
N LEU A 163 15.44 -10.62 16.32
CA LEU A 163 15.85 -10.43 17.70
C LEU A 163 15.55 -11.66 18.56
N GLU A 164 14.34 -12.21 18.46
CA GLU A 164 13.93 -13.39 19.21
C GLU A 164 14.76 -14.63 18.81
N ALA A 165 14.97 -14.84 17.51
CA ALA A 165 15.74 -15.96 16.99
C ALA A 165 17.22 -15.95 17.45
N LYS A 166 17.78 -14.76 17.70
CA LYS A 166 19.20 -14.55 18.03
C LYS A 166 19.42 -13.98 19.44
N LEU A 167 18.42 -14.10 20.32
CA LEU A 167 18.49 -13.54 21.67
C LEU A 167 19.72 -14.05 22.45
N GLY A 168 20.09 -15.31 22.26
CA GLY A 168 21.28 -15.91 22.89
C GLY A 168 22.59 -15.30 22.42
N ASP A 169 22.68 -14.91 21.15
CA ASP A 169 23.87 -14.26 20.59
C ASP A 169 23.97 -12.80 21.05
N LEU A 170 22.83 -12.10 21.10
CA LEU A 170 22.74 -10.74 21.61
C LEU A 170 23.18 -10.64 23.08
N ILE A 171 22.74 -11.55 23.94
CA ILE A 171 23.15 -11.60 25.36
C ILE A 171 24.67 -11.80 25.49
N ARG A 172 25.29 -12.46 24.51
CA ARG A 172 26.75 -12.68 24.45
C ARG A 172 27.49 -11.52 23.77
N GLY A 173 26.78 -10.48 23.34
CA GLY A 173 27.33 -9.32 22.64
C GLY A 173 27.70 -9.57 21.18
N ILE A 174 27.19 -10.64 20.57
CA ILE A 174 27.41 -10.95 19.15
C ILE A 174 26.31 -10.26 18.35
N THR A 175 26.68 -9.26 17.55
CA THR A 175 25.78 -8.59 16.60
C THR A 175 25.89 -9.27 15.25
N THR A 176 24.75 -9.46 14.58
CA THR A 176 24.68 -10.05 13.24
C THR A 176 24.49 -9.03 12.12
N GLY A 177 24.23 -7.77 12.48
CA GLY A 177 24.05 -6.66 11.54
C GLY A 177 22.70 -6.67 10.82
N ASP A 178 21.79 -7.59 11.18
CA ASP A 178 20.44 -7.66 10.62
C ASP A 178 19.46 -6.73 11.36
N LEU A 179 18.16 -6.86 11.10
CA LEU A 179 17.15 -5.99 11.73
C LEU A 179 16.93 -6.32 13.21
N GLY A 180 17.50 -7.41 13.74
CA GLY A 180 17.54 -7.66 15.18
C GLY A 180 18.45 -6.68 15.93
N ASP A 181 19.38 -6.04 15.22
CA ASP A 181 20.42 -5.17 15.78
C ASP A 181 20.14 -3.66 15.56
N LEU A 182 18.86 -3.25 15.52
CA LEU A 182 18.50 -1.83 15.39
C LEU A 182 19.00 -1.03 16.60
N SER A 183 19.71 0.07 16.33
CA SER A 183 20.22 0.95 17.38
C SER A 183 19.10 1.78 18.03
N PRO A 184 19.28 2.27 19.27
CA PRO A 184 18.30 3.15 19.91
C PRO A 184 18.00 4.42 19.10
N ASP A 185 19.01 4.97 18.42
CA ASP A 185 18.85 6.14 17.55
C ASP A 185 18.04 5.81 16.30
N GLN A 186 18.24 4.63 15.71
CA GLN A 186 17.43 4.16 14.59
C GLN A 186 15.97 3.99 14.99
N ILE A 187 15.71 3.31 16.12
CA ILE A 187 14.35 3.11 16.65
C ILE A 187 13.65 4.47 16.86
N LYS A 188 14.34 5.42 17.49
CA LYS A 188 13.81 6.77 17.69
C LYS A 188 13.44 7.46 16.37
N ARG A 189 14.32 7.39 15.36
CA ARG A 189 14.06 7.98 14.03
C ARG A 189 12.90 7.28 13.31
N ILE A 190 12.76 5.96 13.47
CA ILE A 190 11.65 5.19 12.91
C ILE A 190 10.32 5.59 13.58
N ASP A 191 10.31 5.77 14.91
CA ASP A 191 9.12 6.24 15.64
C ASP A 191 8.69 7.64 15.18
N GLU A 192 9.64 8.56 15.02
CA GLU A 192 9.38 9.91 14.48
C GLU A 192 8.81 9.83 13.04
N LEU A 193 9.39 8.98 12.20
CA LEU A 193 8.89 8.71 10.85
C LEU A 193 7.46 8.16 10.89
N GLN A 194 7.18 7.20 11.77
CA GLN A 194 5.85 6.60 11.92
C GLN A 194 4.80 7.64 12.29
N MET A 195 5.10 8.54 13.23
CA MET A 195 4.19 9.61 13.63
C MET A 195 3.87 10.56 12.49
N LYS A 196 4.88 10.93 11.70
CA LYS A 196 4.70 11.76 10.52
C LYS A 196 3.87 11.05 9.45
N THR A 197 4.20 9.80 9.12
CA THR A 197 3.48 9.00 8.11
C THR A 197 2.02 8.81 8.52
N ILE A 198 1.73 8.48 9.78
CA ILE A 198 0.35 8.34 10.29
C ILE A 198 -0.43 9.65 10.16
N HIS A 199 0.21 10.79 10.40
CA HIS A 199 -0.43 12.09 10.22
C HIS A 199 -0.79 12.35 8.74
N GLU A 200 0.17 12.17 7.82
CA GLU A 200 -0.05 12.34 6.38
C GLU A 200 -1.14 11.37 5.85
N GLU A 201 -1.14 10.10 6.33
CA GLU A 201 -2.20 9.14 6.00
C GLU A 201 -3.60 9.57 6.47
N ARG A 202 -3.71 10.18 7.66
CA ARG A 202 -5.00 10.68 8.16
C ARG A 202 -5.52 11.80 7.28
N VAL A 203 -4.65 12.73 6.88
CA VAL A 203 -5.01 13.82 5.96
C VAL A 203 -5.53 13.26 4.63
N LEU A 204 -4.85 12.28 4.04
CA LEU A 204 -5.28 11.66 2.78
C LEU A 204 -6.55 10.82 2.92
N THR A 205 -6.73 10.14 4.06
CA THR A 205 -7.96 9.37 4.32
C THR A 205 -9.17 10.29 4.47
N GLU A 206 -9.01 11.44 5.14
CA GLU A 206 -10.05 12.47 5.25
C GLU A 206 -10.38 13.07 3.88
N LYS A 207 -9.37 13.33 3.04
CA LYS A 207 -9.60 13.80 1.67
C LYS A 207 -10.34 12.76 0.84
N LEU A 208 -9.99 11.47 0.95
CA LEU A 208 -10.74 10.40 0.28
C LEU A 208 -12.21 10.39 0.69
N ALA A 209 -12.51 10.53 1.99
CA ALA A 209 -13.89 10.58 2.46
C ALA A 209 -14.68 11.73 1.81
N LYS A 210 -14.09 12.93 1.72
CA LYS A 210 -14.71 14.08 1.05
C LYS A 210 -14.98 13.84 -0.44
N VAL A 211 -14.02 13.25 -1.16
CA VAL A 211 -14.20 12.91 -2.59
C VAL A 211 -15.34 11.89 -2.75
N GLN A 212 -15.42 10.90 -1.85
CA GLN A 212 -16.51 9.91 -1.85
C GLN A 212 -17.88 10.53 -1.55
N GLU A 213 -17.96 11.43 -0.57
CA GLU A 213 -19.19 12.14 -0.21
C GLU A 213 -19.67 13.09 -1.33
N SER A 214 -18.75 13.56 -2.18
CA SER A 214 -19.07 14.45 -3.30
C SER A 214 -20.03 13.82 -4.33
N VAL A 215 -20.20 12.50 -4.37
CA VAL A 215 -21.16 11.84 -5.27
C VAL A 215 -22.61 12.26 -4.98
N ALA A 216 -22.89 12.71 -3.75
CA ALA A 216 -24.19 13.21 -3.34
C ALA A 216 -24.22 14.75 -3.20
N ASP A 217 -23.30 15.46 -3.84
CA ASP A 217 -23.28 16.92 -3.83
C ASP A 217 -24.38 17.52 -4.71
N ARG A 218 -24.50 18.85 -4.65
CA ARG A 218 -25.53 19.60 -5.36
C ARG A 218 -25.42 19.42 -6.88
N SER A 219 -24.22 19.44 -7.46
CA SER A 219 -24.05 19.34 -8.92
C SER A 219 -24.46 17.95 -9.42
N MET A 220 -24.10 16.88 -8.72
CA MET A 220 -24.53 15.53 -9.07
C MET A 220 -26.05 15.35 -8.97
N VAL A 221 -26.68 15.88 -7.92
CA VAL A 221 -28.13 15.78 -7.73
C VAL A 221 -28.89 16.59 -8.79
N GLU A 222 -28.43 17.80 -9.11
CA GLU A 222 -29.02 18.63 -10.18
C GLU A 222 -28.91 17.95 -11.54
N LEU A 223 -27.76 17.33 -11.86
CA LEU A 223 -27.57 16.55 -13.09
C LEU A 223 -28.46 15.31 -13.13
N SER A 224 -28.53 14.55 -12.03
CA SER A 224 -29.37 13.36 -11.94
C SER A 224 -30.84 13.69 -12.20
N ASN A 225 -31.35 14.78 -11.63
CA ASN A 225 -32.71 15.25 -11.88
C ASN A 225 -32.91 15.66 -13.34
N MET A 226 -31.98 16.42 -13.91
CA MET A 226 -32.04 16.88 -15.30
C MET A 226 -32.07 15.70 -16.29
N VAL A 227 -31.16 14.74 -16.14
CA VAL A 227 -31.12 13.53 -16.99
C VAL A 227 -32.41 12.71 -16.82
N SER A 228 -32.91 12.58 -15.60
CA SER A 228 -34.17 11.87 -15.33
C SER A 228 -35.39 12.56 -15.95
N GLU A 229 -35.42 13.89 -15.98
CA GLU A 229 -36.48 14.66 -16.66
C GLU A 229 -36.40 14.51 -18.17
N MET A 230 -35.20 14.55 -18.74
CA MET A 230 -34.97 14.32 -20.17
C MET A 230 -35.47 12.94 -20.60
N MET A 231 -35.08 11.87 -19.88
CA MET A 231 -35.55 10.50 -20.17
C MET A 231 -37.07 10.34 -20.10
N ARG A 232 -37.76 11.09 -19.24
CA ARG A 232 -39.23 11.08 -19.17
C ARG A 232 -39.90 11.81 -20.35
N ASN A 233 -39.21 12.77 -20.95
CA ASN A 233 -39.74 13.64 -22.01
C ASN A 233 -39.31 13.19 -23.42
N GLU A 234 -38.27 12.37 -23.56
CA GLU A 234 -37.82 11.79 -24.85
C GLU A 234 -38.86 10.85 -25.49
N ASP A 235 -39.71 10.21 -24.70
CA ASP A 235 -40.85 9.40 -25.19
C ASP A 235 -41.91 10.24 -25.95
N GLU A 236 -41.84 11.58 -25.91
CA GLU A 236 -42.75 12.48 -26.64
C GLU A 236 -42.18 13.06 -27.96
N GLY A 237 -41.03 12.57 -28.45
CA GLY A 237 -40.54 12.85 -29.81
C GLY A 237 -39.80 14.18 -30.00
N GLY A 238 -39.19 14.72 -28.93
CA GLY A 238 -38.33 15.91 -28.99
C GLY A 238 -36.88 15.57 -29.38
N ASP A 239 -36.27 16.42 -30.20
CA ASP A 239 -34.84 16.39 -30.56
C ASP A 239 -34.01 16.71 -29.30
N GLY A 240 -33.55 15.66 -28.61
CA GLY A 240 -32.83 15.73 -27.34
C GLY A 240 -31.46 16.39 -27.51
N ASP A 241 -31.37 17.65 -27.10
CA ASP A 241 -30.18 18.49 -27.13
C ASP A 241 -29.01 17.84 -26.35
N GLY A 242 -27.88 17.58 -27.02
CA GLY A 242 -26.68 16.93 -26.47
C GLY A 242 -25.92 17.71 -25.38
N VAL A 243 -26.48 18.85 -24.95
CA VAL A 243 -25.95 19.71 -23.87
C VAL A 243 -26.04 19.03 -22.49
N SER A 244 -26.89 18.02 -22.31
CA SER A 244 -26.98 17.24 -21.06
C SER A 244 -25.78 16.29 -20.88
N GLU A 245 -25.40 15.57 -21.94
CA GLU A 245 -24.31 14.60 -21.91
C GLU A 245 -22.94 15.27 -21.68
N GLU A 246 -22.68 16.39 -22.37
CA GLU A 246 -21.45 17.18 -22.16
C GLU A 246 -21.31 17.67 -20.71
N ARG A 247 -22.41 18.12 -20.09
CA ARG A 247 -22.39 18.62 -18.70
C ARG A 247 -22.19 17.49 -17.68
N VAL A 248 -22.75 16.31 -17.95
CA VAL A 248 -22.49 15.10 -17.15
C VAL A 248 -21.01 14.75 -17.22
N GLU A 249 -20.44 14.69 -18.42
CA GLU A 249 -19.04 14.35 -18.63
C GLU A 249 -18.10 15.33 -17.91
N LEU A 250 -18.31 16.65 -18.06
CA LEU A 250 -17.50 17.66 -17.38
C LEU A 250 -17.52 17.50 -15.85
N THR A 251 -18.67 17.15 -15.28
CA THR A 251 -18.79 16.99 -13.82
C THR A 251 -18.13 15.70 -13.34
N LEU A 252 -18.22 14.62 -14.12
CA LEU A 252 -17.52 13.37 -13.84
C LEU A 252 -16.00 13.55 -13.95
N GLU A 253 -15.52 14.30 -14.95
CA GLU A 253 -14.08 14.54 -15.13
C GLU A 253 -13.51 15.34 -13.96
N MET A 254 -14.20 16.38 -13.46
CA MET A 254 -13.77 17.10 -12.24
C MET A 254 -13.58 16.17 -11.03
N LYS A 255 -14.47 15.18 -10.85
CA LYS A 255 -14.36 14.21 -9.75
C LYS A 255 -13.22 13.22 -9.98
N LYS A 256 -12.99 12.82 -11.23
CA LYS A 256 -11.87 11.96 -11.62
C LYS A 256 -10.53 12.67 -11.39
N GLU A 257 -10.43 13.97 -11.65
CA GLU A 257 -9.24 14.78 -11.32
C GLU A 257 -8.95 14.77 -9.80
N GLU A 258 -9.97 14.89 -8.94
CA GLU A 258 -9.79 14.78 -7.48
C GLU A 258 -9.30 13.39 -7.05
N MET A 259 -9.78 12.33 -7.72
CA MET A 259 -9.34 10.95 -7.52
C MET A 259 -7.88 10.73 -7.99
N GLU A 260 -7.51 11.30 -9.13
CA GLU A 260 -6.13 11.29 -9.64
C GLU A 260 -5.17 11.94 -8.63
N GLU A 261 -5.50 13.15 -8.16
CA GLU A 261 -4.67 13.88 -7.20
C GLU A 261 -4.47 13.08 -5.90
N LEU A 262 -5.53 12.41 -5.43
CA LEU A 262 -5.48 11.51 -4.27
C LEU A 262 -4.51 10.34 -4.47
N LEU A 263 -4.54 9.73 -5.65
CA LEU A 263 -3.63 8.62 -5.97
C LEU A 263 -2.18 9.08 -6.02
N HIS A 264 -1.90 10.19 -6.71
CA HIS A 264 -0.56 10.79 -6.78
C HIS A 264 0.00 11.07 -5.38
N MET A 265 -0.76 11.75 -4.52
CA MET A 265 -0.28 12.04 -3.17
C MET A 265 -0.06 10.78 -2.32
N ALA A 266 -0.90 9.76 -2.48
CA ALA A 266 -0.74 8.49 -1.77
C ALA A 266 0.49 7.71 -2.24
N ASP A 267 0.76 7.70 -3.54
CA ASP A 267 1.93 7.07 -4.13
C ASP A 267 3.24 7.77 -3.73
N ASP A 268 3.23 9.11 -3.73
CA ASP A 268 4.35 9.90 -3.22
C ASP A 268 4.64 9.59 -1.76
N LEU A 269 3.62 9.48 -0.92
CA LEU A 269 3.78 9.13 0.49
C LEU A 269 4.37 7.72 0.66
N ARG A 270 3.97 6.74 -0.18
CA ARG A 270 4.53 5.39 -0.16
C ARG A 270 6.02 5.39 -0.47
N LEU A 271 6.40 6.03 -1.58
CA LEU A 271 7.78 6.06 -2.04
C LEU A 271 8.67 6.84 -1.06
N LYS A 272 8.19 7.98 -0.55
CA LYS A 272 8.85 8.77 0.48
C LYS A 272 9.06 7.98 1.77
N THR A 273 8.04 7.25 2.23
CA THR A 273 8.14 6.43 3.45
C THR A 273 9.13 5.28 3.27
N LEU A 274 9.08 4.57 2.13
CA LEU A 274 10.01 3.49 1.81
C LEU A 274 11.47 3.97 1.83
N LYS A 275 11.76 5.07 1.12
CA LYS A 275 13.10 5.67 1.07
C LYS A 275 13.55 6.13 2.45
N ALA A 276 12.69 6.81 3.20
CA ALA A 276 13.02 7.27 4.54
C ALA A 276 13.35 6.12 5.51
N VAL A 277 12.67 4.96 5.39
CA VAL A 277 13.06 3.77 6.16
C VAL A 277 14.47 3.32 5.78
N ILE A 278 14.76 3.18 4.49
CA ILE A 278 16.08 2.74 4.00
C ILE A 278 17.19 3.71 4.43
N GLU A 279 16.95 5.02 4.41
CA GLU A 279 17.90 6.06 4.85
C GLU A 279 18.21 6.04 6.37
N ILE A 280 17.36 5.43 7.18
CA ILE A 280 17.62 5.26 8.62
C ILE A 280 18.48 4.01 8.88
N LEU A 281 18.36 2.99 8.02
CA LEU A 281 19.01 1.70 8.18
C LEU A 281 20.47 1.72 7.68
N THR A 282 21.28 0.80 8.19
CA THR A 282 22.58 0.48 7.55
C THR A 282 22.34 -0.27 6.23
N PRO A 283 23.33 -0.37 5.32
CA PRO A 283 23.16 -1.13 4.08
C PRO A 283 22.71 -2.58 4.31
N VAL A 284 23.33 -3.30 5.24
CA VAL A 284 22.96 -4.69 5.59
C VAL A 284 21.51 -4.77 6.08
N GLN A 285 21.11 -3.88 6.99
CA GLN A 285 19.73 -3.81 7.48
C GLN A 285 18.75 -3.46 6.35
N GLY A 286 19.10 -2.52 5.47
CA GLY A 286 18.31 -2.12 4.30
C GLY A 286 18.05 -3.30 3.36
N VAL A 287 19.08 -4.13 3.10
CA VAL A 287 18.94 -5.36 2.33
C VAL A 287 17.96 -6.33 3.01
N HIS A 288 18.12 -6.59 4.33
CA HIS A 288 17.18 -7.45 5.06
C HIS A 288 15.74 -6.95 5.04
N PHE A 289 15.55 -5.63 5.14
CA PHE A 289 14.23 -5.01 5.04
C PHE A 289 13.61 -5.18 3.65
N LEU A 290 14.38 -4.93 2.59
CA LEU A 290 13.93 -5.11 1.21
C LEU A 290 13.60 -6.57 0.86
N ILE A 291 14.38 -7.53 1.38
CA ILE A 291 14.07 -8.96 1.29
C ILE A 291 12.70 -9.23 1.91
N ALA A 292 12.48 -8.81 3.16
CA ALA A 292 11.22 -9.04 3.86
C ALA A 292 10.02 -8.40 3.12
N ALA A 293 10.21 -7.21 2.55
CA ALA A 293 9.18 -6.51 1.79
C ALA A 293 8.81 -7.24 0.49
N ALA A 294 9.83 -7.66 -0.28
CA ALA A 294 9.62 -8.40 -1.51
C ALA A 294 9.02 -9.79 -1.25
N GLU A 295 9.50 -10.52 -0.23
CA GLU A 295 8.93 -11.81 0.16
C GLU A 295 7.45 -11.68 0.52
N LEU A 296 7.07 -10.71 1.35
CA LEU A 296 5.69 -10.52 1.74
C LEU A 296 4.80 -10.18 0.53
N HIS A 297 5.26 -9.27 -0.33
CA HIS A 297 4.51 -8.86 -1.51
C HIS A 297 4.29 -10.02 -2.49
N LEU A 298 5.37 -10.71 -2.86
CA LEU A 298 5.33 -11.84 -3.79
C LEU A 298 4.45 -12.98 -3.25
N ARG A 299 4.52 -13.27 -1.95
CA ARG A 299 3.68 -14.31 -1.33
C ARG A 299 2.21 -13.93 -1.31
N LEU A 300 1.88 -12.68 -0.98
CA LEU A 300 0.49 -12.21 -1.02
C LEU A 300 -0.09 -12.32 -2.43
N HIS A 301 0.69 -11.93 -3.44
CA HIS A 301 0.33 -12.04 -4.85
C HIS A 301 0.12 -13.51 -5.28
N GLU A 302 1.05 -14.40 -4.94
CA GLU A 302 0.95 -15.83 -5.25
C GLU A 302 -0.27 -16.49 -4.59
N TRP A 303 -0.50 -16.20 -3.30
CA TRP A 303 -1.65 -16.73 -2.56
C TRP A 303 -2.97 -16.20 -3.09
N GLY A 304 -2.99 -14.94 -3.53
CA GLY A 304 -4.10 -14.31 -4.22
C GLY A 304 -4.47 -15.04 -5.51
N LYS A 305 -3.50 -15.21 -6.42
CA LYS A 305 -3.68 -15.95 -7.68
C LYS A 305 -4.17 -17.38 -7.44
N LYS A 306 -3.57 -18.11 -6.49
CA LYS A 306 -3.99 -19.49 -6.14
C LYS A 306 -5.41 -19.57 -5.59
N ARG A 307 -5.92 -18.53 -4.91
CA ARG A 307 -7.29 -18.49 -4.41
C ARG A 307 -8.31 -18.24 -5.51
N CYS A 308 -8.01 -17.37 -6.47
CA CYS A 308 -8.88 -17.11 -7.62
C CYS A 308 -9.09 -18.34 -8.51
N GLN A 309 -8.15 -19.30 -8.50
CA GLN A 309 -8.20 -20.52 -9.29
C GLN A 309 -8.96 -21.68 -8.64
N ARG A 310 -9.44 -21.53 -7.39
CA ARG A 310 -10.23 -22.59 -6.72
C ARG A 310 -11.70 -22.50 -7.16
N PRO A 311 -12.33 -23.60 -7.61
CA PRO A 311 -13.77 -23.61 -7.84
C PRO A 311 -14.50 -23.31 -6.52
N GLN A 312 -15.50 -22.42 -6.59
CA GLN A 312 -16.42 -22.11 -5.49
C GLN A 312 -17.38 -23.26 -5.22
#